data_AF-A0A917EPI2-F1
#
_entry.id   AF-A0A917EPI2-F1
#
_cell.length_a   1.000
_cell.length_b   1.000
_cell.length_c   1.000
_cell.angle_alpha   90.00
_cell.angle_beta   90.00
_cell.angle_gamma   90.00
#
_symmetry.space_group_name_H-M   'P 1'
#
loop_
_entity.id
_entity.type
_entity.pdbx_description
1 polymer ?
#
loop_
_entity_poly.entity_id
_entity_poly.type
_entity_poly.pdbx_seq_one_letter_code
_entity_poly.pdbx_strand_id
1 'polypeptide(L)'
;MDALLDFSLNGLGLGALLLVLLAGIWAGAINTVVGSGTLVTFPVLVAMGVPPVSATVSNAMGLIAGNFTGAWGYRREIRQVKGILAKLIPASLLGGVIGATLLITLPEEVFGRVAPVLIVISLGFVIFQPRLSRWVKARAVRRERPMDAEEGEERDIPEEKKSPSMPAVGLMLILLVFLAGIYGGYFVAAQGILLMAILGIFLAANIQQANGVKNLLVAVVNLTAAISYVIVDFLIRDPDDRVILWGVVLIIAIGSTLGGLIGAWIGRRMSPVVLRAVIVTLGLVALAVMLNNLFGWV
;
A
#
# COMPACT_ATOMS: atom_id res chain seq x y z
N MET A 1 -3.94 -36.67 2.75
CA MET A 1 -4.19 -36.52 1.30
C MET A 1 -5.53 -35.83 1.08
N ASP A 2 -6.55 -36.16 1.87
CA ASP A 2 -7.89 -35.53 1.78
C ASP A 2 -7.92 -34.05 2.19
N ALA A 3 -7.07 -33.63 3.13
CA ALA A 3 -6.90 -32.20 3.47
C ALA A 3 -6.16 -31.37 2.39
N LEU A 4 -5.52 -32.00 1.40
CA LEU A 4 -4.93 -31.33 0.24
C LEU A 4 -5.95 -31.19 -0.91
N LEU A 5 -6.95 -32.08 -0.96
CA LEU A 5 -8.07 -32.06 -1.91
C LEU A 5 -9.14 -31.04 -1.51
N ASP A 6 -9.21 -30.71 -0.23
CA ASP A 6 -10.08 -29.66 0.25
C ASP A 6 -9.69 -28.33 -0.40
N PHE A 7 -8.48 -28.06 -0.89
CA PHE A 7 -8.21 -26.78 -1.57
C PHE A 7 -8.94 -26.53 -2.93
N SER A 8 -9.79 -27.48 -3.37
CA SER A 8 -10.97 -27.21 -4.21
C SER A 8 -12.05 -26.28 -3.55
N LEU A 9 -11.83 -25.85 -2.30
CA LEU A 9 -12.79 -25.45 -1.24
C LEU A 9 -13.56 -24.14 -1.44
N ASN A 10 -13.35 -23.35 -2.50
CA ASN A 10 -14.17 -22.15 -2.77
C ASN A 10 -14.48 -21.99 -4.27
N GLY A 11 -14.50 -23.09 -5.04
CA GLY A 11 -14.85 -23.08 -6.47
C GLY A 11 -13.75 -22.58 -7.42
N LEU A 12 -12.55 -22.25 -6.93
CA LEU A 12 -11.42 -21.83 -7.77
C LEU A 12 -10.55 -23.03 -8.16
N GLY A 13 -10.39 -23.28 -9.46
CA GLY A 13 -9.53 -24.36 -9.96
C GLY A 13 -8.03 -24.15 -9.67
N LEU A 14 -7.22 -25.21 -9.76
CA LEU A 14 -5.77 -25.16 -9.49
C LEU A 14 -5.04 -24.06 -10.29
N GLY A 15 -5.44 -23.82 -11.55
CA GLY A 15 -4.89 -22.74 -12.37
C GLY A 15 -5.15 -21.35 -11.80
N ALA A 16 -6.34 -21.11 -11.26
CA ALA A 16 -6.71 -19.87 -10.59
C ALA A 16 -5.84 -19.61 -9.34
N LEU A 17 -5.59 -20.67 -8.56
CA LEU A 17 -4.77 -20.58 -7.36
C LEU A 17 -3.30 -20.27 -7.68
N LEU A 18 -2.76 -20.87 -8.75
CA LEU A 18 -1.44 -20.54 -9.27
C LEU A 18 -1.36 -19.08 -9.75
N LEU A 19 -2.39 -18.57 -10.42
CA LEU A 19 -2.45 -17.17 -10.83
C LEU A 19 -2.46 -16.21 -9.63
N VAL A 20 -3.24 -16.51 -8.59
CA VAL A 20 -3.26 -15.72 -7.35
C VAL A 20 -1.91 -15.77 -6.63
N LEU A 21 -1.24 -16.93 -6.63
CA LEU A 21 0.10 -17.06 -6.05
C LEU A 21 1.12 -16.21 -6.81
N LEU A 22 1.12 -16.29 -8.14
CA LEU A 22 1.99 -15.48 -8.99
C LEU A 22 1.71 -13.99 -8.82
N ALA A 23 0.43 -13.60 -8.76
CA ALA A 23 0.01 -12.24 -8.45
C ALA A 23 0.51 -11.79 -7.07
N GLY A 24 0.44 -12.66 -6.06
CA GLY A 24 1.00 -12.45 -4.73
C GLY A 24 2.51 -12.21 -4.76
N ILE A 25 3.26 -13.06 -5.47
CA ILE A 25 4.72 -12.90 -5.65
C ILE A 25 5.05 -11.55 -6.31
N TRP A 26 4.35 -11.21 -7.38
CA TRP A 26 4.52 -9.92 -8.04
C TRP A 26 4.16 -8.75 -7.13
N ALA A 27 3.05 -8.83 -6.41
CA ALA A 27 2.62 -7.83 -5.44
C ALA A 27 3.68 -7.63 -4.36
N GLY A 28 4.19 -8.69 -3.75
CA GLY A 28 5.27 -8.64 -2.76
C GLY A 28 6.53 -7.96 -3.30
N ALA A 29 6.98 -8.37 -4.48
CA ALA A 29 8.17 -7.81 -5.12
C ALA A 29 8.01 -6.31 -5.41
N ILE A 30 6.88 -5.90 -5.99
CA ILE A 30 6.57 -4.49 -6.30
C ILE A 30 6.46 -3.68 -5.02
N ASN A 31 5.88 -4.24 -3.96
CA ASN A 31 5.71 -3.53 -2.69
C ASN A 31 7.07 -3.16 -2.07
N THR A 32 8.05 -4.05 -2.17
CA THR A 32 9.42 -3.78 -1.72
C THR A 32 10.13 -2.74 -2.59
N VAL A 33 9.89 -2.71 -3.91
CA VAL A 33 10.62 -1.83 -4.85
C VAL A 33 9.98 -0.43 -4.98
N VAL A 34 8.67 -0.37 -5.17
CA VAL A 34 7.92 0.86 -5.54
C VAL A 34 6.89 1.25 -4.48
N GLY A 35 6.45 0.30 -3.64
CA GLY A 35 5.41 0.54 -2.62
C GLY A 35 3.98 0.53 -3.18
N SER A 36 3.72 -0.24 -4.23
CA SER A 36 2.42 -0.30 -4.91
C SER A 36 1.93 -1.72 -5.19
N GLY A 37 2.38 -2.71 -4.42
CA GLY A 37 2.14 -4.13 -4.70
C GLY A 37 0.67 -4.53 -4.73
N THR A 38 -0.16 -3.79 -4.00
CA THR A 38 -1.62 -3.98 -3.86
C THR A 38 -2.40 -3.86 -5.18
N LEU A 39 -1.79 -3.29 -6.22
CA LEU A 39 -2.37 -3.08 -7.54
C LEU A 39 -2.24 -4.25 -8.52
N VAL A 40 -1.69 -5.39 -8.08
CA VAL A 40 -1.62 -6.60 -8.91
C VAL A 40 -2.70 -7.59 -8.49
N THR A 41 -2.77 -7.90 -7.21
CA THR A 41 -3.62 -8.95 -6.64
C THR A 41 -5.11 -8.61 -6.68
N PHE A 42 -5.52 -7.38 -6.35
CA PHE A 42 -6.94 -7.00 -6.42
C PHE A 42 -7.51 -7.11 -7.84
N PRO A 43 -6.86 -6.54 -8.89
CA PRO A 43 -7.33 -6.70 -10.25
C PRO A 43 -7.42 -8.14 -10.73
N VAL A 44 -6.46 -8.99 -10.34
CA VAL A 44 -6.47 -10.42 -10.68
C VAL A 44 -7.68 -11.13 -10.05
N LEU A 45 -7.98 -10.86 -8.78
CA LEU A 45 -9.14 -11.45 -8.11
C LEU A 45 -10.46 -11.03 -8.77
N VAL A 46 -10.62 -9.74 -9.08
CA VAL A 46 -11.82 -9.23 -9.75
C VAL A 46 -11.96 -9.82 -11.16
N ALA A 47 -10.86 -9.92 -11.91
CA ALA A 47 -10.85 -10.55 -13.23
C ALA A 47 -11.22 -12.05 -13.19
N MET A 48 -10.99 -12.71 -12.05
CA MET A 48 -11.41 -14.10 -11.81
C MET A 48 -12.87 -14.23 -11.34
N GLY A 49 -13.62 -13.12 -11.29
CA GLY A 49 -15.03 -13.11 -10.87
C GLY A 49 -15.23 -13.02 -9.36
N VAL A 50 -14.18 -12.76 -8.57
CA VAL A 50 -14.33 -12.57 -7.12
C VAL A 50 -15.07 -11.24 -6.86
N PRO A 51 -16.11 -11.22 -5.99
CA PRO A 51 -16.80 -10.00 -5.62
C PRO A 51 -15.83 -8.90 -5.15
N PRO A 52 -16.02 -7.63 -5.56
CA PRO A 52 -15.06 -6.57 -5.27
C PRO A 52 -14.75 -6.34 -3.78
N VAL A 53 -15.75 -6.50 -2.90
CA VAL A 53 -15.57 -6.37 -1.44
C VAL A 53 -14.68 -7.51 -0.93
N SER A 54 -15.04 -8.77 -1.21
CA SER A 54 -14.27 -9.96 -0.84
C SER A 54 -12.85 -9.93 -1.40
N ALA A 55 -12.68 -9.48 -2.65
CA ALA A 55 -11.39 -9.29 -3.28
C ALA A 55 -10.54 -8.26 -2.54
N THR A 56 -11.12 -7.11 -2.17
CA THR A 56 -10.41 -6.03 -1.47
C THR A 56 -10.00 -6.45 -0.06
N VAL A 57 -10.93 -7.02 0.70
CA VAL A 57 -10.71 -7.50 2.08
C VAL A 57 -9.63 -8.59 2.10
N SER A 58 -9.78 -9.63 1.28
CA SER A 58 -8.85 -10.76 1.25
C SER A 58 -7.45 -10.35 0.78
N ASN A 59 -7.38 -9.44 -0.21
CA ASN A 59 -6.13 -8.86 -0.67
C ASN A 59 -5.42 -8.05 0.43
N ALA A 60 -6.16 -7.17 1.11
CA ALA A 60 -5.62 -6.33 2.18
C ALA A 60 -4.96 -7.17 3.28
N MET A 61 -5.66 -8.23 3.71
CA MET A 61 -5.19 -9.18 4.71
C MET A 61 -3.97 -9.96 4.24
N GLY A 62 -4.02 -10.51 3.03
CA GLY A 62 -2.92 -11.31 2.47
C GLY A 62 -1.61 -10.52 2.35
N LEU A 63 -1.67 -9.22 2.08
CA LEU A 63 -0.47 -8.39 1.89
C LEU A 63 0.18 -7.90 3.20
N ILE A 64 -0.43 -8.16 4.36
CA ILE A 64 0.13 -7.76 5.67
C ILE A 64 1.53 -8.34 5.86
N ALA A 65 1.73 -9.62 5.56
CA ALA A 65 3.02 -10.28 5.71
C ALA A 65 4.12 -9.60 4.87
N GLY A 66 3.81 -9.27 3.61
CA GLY A 66 4.71 -8.50 2.74
C GLY A 66 5.00 -7.08 3.23
N ASN A 67 4.01 -6.38 3.80
CA ASN A 67 4.20 -5.04 4.36
C ASN A 67 5.10 -5.04 5.60
N PHE A 68 4.92 -6.02 6.49
CA PHE A 68 5.73 -6.16 7.71
C PHE A 68 7.20 -6.46 7.40
N THR A 69 7.45 -7.37 6.46
CA THR A 69 8.82 -7.68 6.02
C THR A 69 9.50 -6.44 5.40
N GLY A 70 8.76 -5.66 4.61
CA GLY A 70 9.22 -4.37 4.08
C GLY A 70 9.54 -3.34 5.17
N ALA A 71 8.69 -3.19 6.20
CA ALA A 71 8.95 -2.28 7.33
C ALA A 71 10.16 -2.75 8.15
N TRP A 72 10.30 -4.05 8.38
CA TRP A 72 11.43 -4.64 9.11
C TRP A 72 12.78 -4.42 8.40
N GLY A 73 12.78 -4.40 7.06
CA GLY A 73 13.95 -4.06 6.25
C GLY A 73 14.51 -2.66 6.55
N TYR A 74 13.64 -1.69 6.82
CA TYR A 74 13.98 -0.29 7.12
C TYR A 74 14.00 0.03 8.62
N ARG A 75 14.13 -0.99 9.49
CA ARG A 75 14.06 -0.81 10.95
C ARG A 75 15.12 0.13 11.51
N ARG A 76 16.28 0.25 10.85
CA ARG A 76 17.37 1.14 11.31
C ARG A 76 17.00 2.60 11.06
N GLU A 77 16.43 2.89 9.90
CA GLU A 77 15.96 4.20 9.46
C GLU A 77 14.74 4.64 10.27
N ILE A 78 13.78 3.73 10.50
CA ILE A 78 12.58 3.96 11.33
C ILE A 78 12.98 4.37 12.75
N ARG A 79 14.02 3.75 13.32
CA ARG A 79 14.52 4.08 14.67
C ARG A 79 15.03 5.52 14.79
N GLN A 80 15.46 6.14 13.70
CA GLN A 80 15.96 7.51 13.68
C GLN A 80 14.82 8.55 13.67
N VAL A 81 13.60 8.16 13.29
CA VAL A 81 12.45 9.06 13.14
C VAL A 81 11.28 8.71 14.09
N LYS A 82 11.56 8.04 15.22
CA LYS A 82 10.54 7.59 16.19
C LYS A 82 9.64 8.72 16.71
N GLY A 83 10.19 9.91 16.95
CA GLY A 83 9.41 11.07 17.42
C GLY A 83 8.36 11.53 16.40
N ILE A 84 8.64 11.36 15.11
CA ILE A 84 7.70 11.64 14.02
C ILE A 84 6.61 10.57 13.99
N LEU A 85 7.02 9.30 14.09
CA LEU A 85 6.10 8.16 14.07
C LEU A 85 5.06 8.20 15.20
N ALA A 86 5.44 8.67 16.38
CA ALA A 86 4.51 8.84 17.50
C ALA A 86 3.31 9.74 17.15
N LYS A 87 3.45 10.65 16.17
CA LYS A 87 2.38 11.53 15.68
C LYS A 87 1.64 10.96 14.46
N LEU A 88 2.36 10.28 13.56
CA LEU A 88 1.78 9.77 12.31
C LEU A 88 1.06 8.42 12.45
N ILE A 89 1.48 7.58 13.41
CA ILE A 89 0.85 6.28 13.66
C ILE A 89 -0.60 6.46 14.16
N PRO A 90 -0.90 7.30 15.17
CA PRO A 90 -2.29 7.52 15.60
C PRO A 90 -3.19 8.02 14.47
N ALA A 91 -2.70 8.96 13.65
CA ALA A 91 -3.43 9.46 12.49
C ALA A 91 -3.73 8.34 11.47
N SER A 92 -2.74 7.50 11.17
CA SER A 92 -2.92 6.36 10.26
C SER A 92 -3.86 5.29 10.83
N LEU A 93 -3.77 5.00 12.13
CA LEU A 93 -4.65 4.08 12.85
C LEU A 93 -6.10 4.53 12.77
N LEU A 94 -6.38 5.78 13.19
CA LEU A 94 -7.74 6.34 13.18
C LEU A 94 -8.31 6.40 11.76
N GLY A 95 -7.50 6.85 10.79
CA GLY A 95 -7.90 6.82 9.39
C GLY A 95 -8.21 5.40 8.91
N GLY A 96 -7.34 4.44 9.21
CA GLY A 96 -7.50 3.03 8.84
C GLY A 96 -8.76 2.40 9.41
N VAL A 97 -9.09 2.67 10.69
CA VAL A 97 -10.35 2.22 11.30
C VAL A 97 -11.55 2.79 10.55
N ILE A 98 -11.55 4.10 10.26
CA ILE A 98 -12.65 4.76 9.55
C ILE A 98 -12.79 4.16 8.14
N GLY A 99 -11.70 4.02 7.40
CA GLY A 99 -11.70 3.44 6.05
C GLY A 99 -12.23 2.00 6.04
N ALA A 100 -11.74 1.16 6.96
CA ALA A 100 -12.18 -0.22 7.07
C ALA A 100 -13.65 -0.32 7.47
N THR A 101 -14.09 0.54 8.39
CA THR A 101 -15.51 0.65 8.79
C THR A 101 -16.38 1.02 7.60
N LEU A 102 -15.98 2.03 6.81
CA LEU A 102 -16.71 2.41 5.60
C LEU A 102 -16.80 1.25 4.61
N LEU A 103 -15.76 0.42 4.47
CA LEU A 103 -15.79 -0.71 3.54
C LEU A 103 -16.79 -1.79 3.97
N ILE A 104 -16.87 -2.08 5.27
CA ILE A 104 -17.64 -3.23 5.77
C ILE A 104 -19.07 -2.89 6.17
N THR A 105 -19.38 -1.62 6.46
CA THR A 105 -20.74 -1.17 6.83
C THR A 105 -21.53 -0.58 5.67
N LEU A 106 -20.87 -0.11 4.62
CA LEU A 106 -21.58 0.35 3.43
C LEU A 106 -22.07 -0.85 2.61
N PRO A 107 -23.23 -0.72 1.93
CA PRO A 107 -23.71 -1.75 1.01
C PRO A 107 -22.68 -2.07 -0.07
N GLU A 108 -22.61 -3.34 -0.49
CA GLU A 108 -21.60 -3.80 -1.45
C GLU A 108 -21.70 -3.09 -2.80
N GLU A 109 -22.90 -2.63 -3.19
CA GLU A 109 -23.14 -1.86 -4.41
C GLU A 109 -22.42 -0.51 -4.39
N VAL A 110 -22.28 0.09 -3.20
CA VAL A 110 -21.55 1.35 -3.04
C VAL A 110 -20.08 1.15 -3.40
N PHE A 111 -19.45 0.10 -2.84
CA PHE A 111 -18.08 -0.22 -3.17
C PHE A 111 -17.94 -0.59 -4.66
N GLY A 112 -18.89 -1.38 -5.21
CA GLY A 112 -18.92 -1.73 -6.62
C GLY A 112 -18.91 -0.52 -7.57
N ARG A 113 -19.60 0.57 -7.20
CA ARG A 113 -19.63 1.84 -7.97
C ARG A 113 -18.42 2.73 -7.74
N VAL A 114 -17.87 2.74 -6.53
CA VAL A 114 -16.74 3.60 -6.15
C VAL A 114 -15.39 3.02 -6.59
N ALA A 115 -15.22 1.70 -6.50
CA ALA A 115 -13.97 1.01 -6.81
C ALA A 115 -13.42 1.27 -8.22
N PRO A 116 -14.21 1.35 -9.32
CA PRO A 116 -13.69 1.73 -10.64
C PRO A 116 -13.00 3.10 -10.64
N VAL A 117 -13.60 4.09 -9.96
CA VAL A 117 -13.03 5.43 -9.81
C VAL A 117 -11.72 5.35 -9.01
N LEU A 118 -11.71 4.56 -7.93
CA LEU A 118 -10.50 4.37 -7.13
C LEU A 118 -9.38 3.66 -7.93
N ILE A 119 -9.70 2.70 -8.79
CA ILE A 119 -8.75 2.07 -9.70
C ILE A 119 -8.13 3.12 -10.62
N VAL A 120 -8.95 3.99 -11.25
CA VAL A 120 -8.45 5.05 -12.12
C VAL A 120 -7.50 5.99 -11.37
N ILE A 121 -7.87 6.39 -10.14
CA ILE A 121 -7.01 7.22 -9.28
C ILE A 121 -5.68 6.49 -8.98
N SER A 122 -5.74 5.22 -8.58
CA SER A 122 -4.55 4.42 -8.28
C SER A 122 -3.65 4.21 -9.49
N LEU A 123 -4.21 3.99 -10.68
CA LEU A 123 -3.48 3.91 -11.94
C LEU A 123 -2.82 5.25 -12.28
N GLY A 124 -3.53 6.36 -12.06
CA GLY A 124 -2.97 7.71 -12.15
C GLY A 124 -1.74 7.85 -11.26
N PHE A 125 -1.83 7.46 -9.98
CA PHE A 125 -0.67 7.48 -9.08
C PHE A 125 0.52 6.70 -9.63
N VAL A 126 0.31 5.50 -10.18
CA VAL A 126 1.37 4.67 -10.77
C VAL A 126 2.01 5.32 -11.99
N ILE A 127 1.20 5.90 -12.89
CA ILE A 127 1.66 6.54 -14.12
C ILE A 127 2.46 7.81 -13.80
N PHE A 128 2.02 8.61 -12.82
CA PHE A 128 2.68 9.86 -12.43
C PHE A 128 3.78 9.69 -11.38
N GLN A 129 3.88 8.53 -10.72
CA GLN A 129 4.90 8.19 -9.73
C GLN A 129 6.33 8.60 -10.11
N PRO A 130 6.86 8.31 -11.32
CA PRO A 130 8.23 8.70 -11.67
C PRO A 130 8.43 10.22 -11.74
N ARG A 131 7.45 10.97 -12.23
CA ARG A 131 7.51 12.44 -12.25
C ARG A 131 7.50 12.99 -10.83
N LEU A 132 6.60 12.47 -10.00
CA LEU A 132 6.48 12.84 -8.59
C LEU A 132 7.77 12.55 -7.81
N SER A 133 8.37 11.38 -8.01
CA SER A 133 9.64 11.00 -7.36
C SER A 133 10.81 11.88 -7.79
N ARG A 134 10.89 12.28 -9.07
CA ARG A 134 11.91 13.23 -9.54
C ARG A 134 11.74 14.61 -8.91
N TRP A 135 10.51 15.09 -8.85
CA TRP A 135 10.20 16.39 -8.26
C TRP A 135 10.49 16.43 -6.75
N VAL A 136 10.08 15.39 -6.01
CA VAL A 136 10.43 15.21 -4.59
C VAL A 136 11.94 15.20 -4.38
N LYS A 137 12.69 14.44 -5.19
CA LYS A 137 14.16 14.40 -5.12
C LYS A 137 14.80 15.76 -5.36
N ALA A 138 14.35 16.48 -6.40
CA ALA A 138 14.87 17.81 -6.71
C ALA A 138 14.63 18.82 -5.57
N ARG A 139 13.48 18.71 -4.89
CA ARG A 139 13.15 19.53 -3.74
C ARG A 139 13.99 19.19 -2.50
N ALA A 140 14.25 17.90 -2.26
CA ALA A 140 15.12 17.45 -1.16
C ALA A 140 16.54 18.01 -1.32
N VAL A 141 17.12 17.95 -2.52
CA VAL A 141 18.46 18.51 -2.82
C VAL A 141 18.50 20.03 -2.60
N ARG A 142 17.45 20.77 -2.97
CA ARG A 142 17.37 22.22 -2.71
C ARG A 142 17.33 22.57 -1.23
N ARG A 143 16.81 21.67 -0.39
CA ARG A 143 16.72 21.88 1.07
C ARG A 143 18.04 21.58 1.78
N GLU A 144 18.87 20.71 1.20
CA GLU A 144 20.20 20.37 1.70
C GLU A 144 21.28 21.37 1.23
N ARG A 145 21.03 22.18 0.20
CA ARG A 145 21.89 23.33 -0.13
C ARG A 145 21.61 24.46 0.88
N PRO A 146 22.56 24.85 1.74
CA PRO A 146 22.42 26.05 2.55
C PRO A 146 22.20 27.26 1.64
N MET A 147 21.32 28.17 2.04
CA MET A 147 21.12 29.47 1.38
C MET A 147 22.34 30.40 1.51
N ASP A 148 23.42 29.92 2.11
CA ASP A 148 24.54 30.73 2.57
C ASP A 148 25.81 30.54 1.71
N ALA A 149 25.69 29.80 0.58
CA ALA A 149 26.82 29.57 -0.34
C ALA A 149 26.96 30.64 -1.44
N GLU A 150 26.16 31.71 -1.38
CA GLU A 150 26.28 32.89 -2.22
C GLU A 150 26.34 34.14 -1.34
N GLU A 151 27.44 34.30 -0.58
CA GLU A 151 28.14 35.56 -0.30
C GLU A 151 29.22 35.29 0.77
N GLY A 152 30.44 35.73 0.49
CA GLY A 152 31.63 35.38 1.25
C GLY A 152 31.74 36.05 2.63
N GLU A 153 32.41 35.37 3.55
CA GLU A 153 33.53 35.84 4.38
C GLU A 153 33.82 34.78 5.45
N GLU A 154 35.06 34.29 5.49
CA GLU A 154 35.58 33.46 6.58
C GLU A 154 35.42 34.20 7.92
N ARG A 155 34.54 33.70 8.80
CA ARG A 155 34.62 33.97 10.23
C ARG A 155 34.60 32.66 10.99
N ASP A 156 35.75 32.35 11.58
CA ASP A 156 35.94 31.30 12.58
C ASP A 156 34.99 31.53 13.76
N ILE A 157 33.94 30.70 13.84
CA ILE A 157 33.11 30.57 15.03
C ILE A 157 33.12 29.07 15.40
N PRO A 158 33.34 28.68 16.67
CA PRO A 158 33.38 27.27 17.05
C PRO A 158 32.05 26.58 16.70
N GLU A 159 32.12 25.49 15.94
CA GLU A 159 30.96 24.65 15.58
C GLU A 159 30.33 24.04 16.84
N GLU A 160 29.36 24.76 17.41
CA GLU A 160 28.37 24.16 18.27
C GLU A 160 27.54 23.21 17.39
N LYS A 161 27.83 21.90 17.47
CA LYS A 161 27.06 20.84 16.81
C LYS A 161 25.60 20.95 17.25
N LYS A 162 24.80 21.75 16.52
CA LYS A 162 23.34 21.76 16.63
C LYS A 162 22.88 20.33 16.39
N SER A 163 22.45 19.68 17.47
CA SER A 163 21.68 18.45 17.41
C SER A 163 20.63 18.62 16.30
N PRO A 164 20.49 17.69 15.34
CA PRO A 164 19.58 17.86 14.22
C PRO A 164 18.19 18.13 14.78
N SER A 165 17.72 19.38 14.67
CA SER A 165 16.39 19.75 15.13
C SER A 165 15.41 18.84 14.40
N MET A 166 14.68 18.01 15.16
CA MET A 166 13.75 17.06 14.57
C MET A 166 12.84 17.78 13.56
N PRO A 167 12.60 17.20 12.37
CA PRO A 167 11.64 17.72 11.41
C PRO A 167 10.32 18.04 12.11
N ALA A 168 9.91 19.31 12.12
CA ALA A 168 8.61 19.68 12.67
C ALA A 168 7.52 18.96 11.86
N VAL A 169 6.79 18.05 12.51
CA VAL A 169 5.61 17.41 11.94
C VAL A 169 4.48 18.44 11.94
N GLY A 170 4.24 19.07 10.80
CA GLY A 170 3.15 20.04 10.65
C GLY A 170 1.77 19.36 10.66
N LEU A 171 0.75 20.08 11.12
CA LEU A 171 -0.65 19.61 11.16
C LEU A 171 -1.13 19.09 9.79
N MET A 172 -0.73 19.76 8.71
CA MET A 172 -1.05 19.34 7.34
C MET A 172 -0.54 17.93 7.03
N LEU A 173 0.67 17.58 7.46
CA LEU A 173 1.22 16.23 7.24
C LEU A 173 0.40 15.18 8.01
N ILE A 174 0.02 15.48 9.26
CA ILE A 174 -0.81 14.59 10.08
C ILE A 174 -2.17 14.38 9.41
N LEU A 175 -2.82 15.45 8.96
CA LEU A 175 -4.11 15.39 8.28
C LEU A 175 -4.04 14.58 6.98
N LEU A 176 -3.04 14.82 6.15
CA LEU A 176 -2.87 14.08 4.89
C LEU A 176 -2.57 12.59 5.13
N VAL A 177 -1.79 12.27 6.16
CA VAL A 177 -1.54 10.89 6.58
C VAL A 177 -2.81 10.23 7.12
N PHE A 178 -3.63 10.95 7.89
CA PHE A 178 -4.95 10.49 8.33
C PHE A 178 -5.87 10.17 7.14
N LEU A 179 -5.97 11.09 6.17
CA LEU A 179 -6.77 10.87 4.95
C LEU A 179 -6.22 9.70 4.10
N ALA A 180 -4.90 9.56 4.01
CA ALA A 180 -4.28 8.40 3.38
C ALA A 180 -4.56 7.10 4.13
N GLY A 181 -4.74 7.16 5.46
CA GLY A 181 -5.22 6.07 6.30
C GLY A 181 -6.66 5.68 5.98
N ILE A 182 -7.57 6.65 5.83
CA ILE A 182 -8.96 6.38 5.39
C ILE A 182 -8.96 5.71 4.03
N TYR A 183 -8.23 6.28 3.07
CA TYR A 183 -8.08 5.68 1.75
C TYR A 183 -7.56 4.26 1.83
N GLY A 184 -6.46 4.02 2.56
CA GLY A 184 -5.85 2.70 2.69
C GLY A 184 -6.73 1.68 3.41
N GLY A 185 -7.47 2.11 4.43
CA GLY A 185 -8.42 1.28 5.15
C GLY A 185 -9.62 0.88 4.28
N TYR A 186 -10.04 1.74 3.34
CA TYR A 186 -11.15 1.45 2.43
C TYR A 186 -10.70 0.69 1.17
N PHE A 187 -9.57 1.10 0.60
CA PHE A 187 -9.02 0.59 -0.66
C PHE A 187 -7.49 0.70 -0.66
N VAL A 188 -6.82 -0.42 -0.41
CA VAL A 188 -5.36 -0.50 -0.22
C VAL A 188 -4.54 -0.19 -1.49
N ALA A 189 -5.16 -0.17 -2.66
CA ALA A 189 -4.44 -0.05 -3.93
C ALA A 189 -3.68 1.29 -4.02
N ALA A 190 -2.41 1.31 -4.43
CA ALA A 190 -1.56 2.51 -4.53
C ALA A 190 -1.35 3.36 -3.25
N GLN A 191 -1.79 2.93 -2.07
CA GLN A 191 -1.63 3.69 -0.82
C GLN A 191 -0.18 4.09 -0.53
N GLY A 192 0.79 3.22 -0.80
CA GLY A 192 2.21 3.52 -0.59
C GLY A 192 2.73 4.62 -1.53
N ILE A 193 2.22 4.74 -2.76
CA ILE A 193 2.58 5.84 -3.66
C ILE A 193 2.01 7.16 -3.14
N LEU A 194 0.75 7.15 -2.68
CA LEU A 194 0.11 8.31 -2.05
C LEU A 194 0.91 8.78 -0.84
N LEU A 195 1.28 7.86 0.05
CA LEU A 195 2.11 8.18 1.22
C LEU A 195 3.50 8.69 0.81
N MET A 196 4.15 8.13 -0.21
CA MET A 196 5.42 8.66 -0.69
C MET A 196 5.31 10.07 -1.28
N ALA A 197 4.18 10.39 -1.92
CA ALA A 197 3.90 11.75 -2.36
C ALA A 197 3.85 12.71 -1.17
N ILE A 198 3.04 12.37 -0.17
CA ILE A 198 2.84 13.19 1.03
C ILE A 198 4.16 13.33 1.81
N LEU A 199 4.82 12.23 2.13
CA LEU A 199 6.06 12.22 2.89
C LEU A 199 7.18 12.93 2.10
N GLY A 200 7.30 12.69 0.79
CA GLY A 200 8.30 13.37 -0.04
C GLY A 200 8.18 14.89 -0.06
N ILE A 201 6.96 15.42 0.14
CA ILE A 201 6.71 16.87 0.15
C ILE A 201 6.88 17.46 1.54
N PHE A 202 6.29 16.81 2.55
CA PHE A 202 6.08 17.41 3.87
C PHE A 202 7.02 16.87 4.94
N LEU A 203 7.55 15.65 4.78
CA LEU A 203 8.48 15.08 5.73
C LEU A 203 9.91 15.54 5.39
N ALA A 204 10.56 16.25 6.31
CA ALA A 204 11.97 16.60 6.16
C ALA A 204 12.87 15.40 6.53
N ALA A 205 12.76 14.30 5.79
CA ALA A 205 13.54 13.10 6.00
C ALA A 205 14.19 12.64 4.69
N ASN A 206 15.28 11.89 4.79
CA ASN A 206 15.87 11.30 3.60
C ASN A 206 14.91 10.27 2.98
N ILE A 207 15.15 9.91 1.72
CA ILE A 207 14.26 9.05 0.93
C ILE A 207 14.10 7.66 1.57
N GLN A 208 15.14 7.16 2.23
CA GLN A 208 15.17 5.85 2.88
C GLN A 208 14.31 5.88 4.16
N GLN A 209 14.40 6.94 4.96
CA GLN A 209 13.54 7.18 6.11
C GLN A 209 12.08 7.35 5.68
N ALA A 210 11.80 8.13 4.62
CA ALA A 210 10.45 8.27 4.07
C ALA A 210 9.88 6.91 3.61
N ASN A 211 10.69 6.08 2.96
CA ASN A 211 10.30 4.71 2.59
C ASN A 211 10.02 3.82 3.81
N GLY A 212 10.85 3.92 4.86
CA GLY A 212 10.63 3.21 6.12
C GLY A 212 9.33 3.63 6.81
N VAL A 213 9.09 4.94 6.93
CA VAL A 213 7.85 5.51 7.47
C VAL A 213 6.65 5.03 6.65
N LYS A 214 6.70 5.16 5.31
CA LYS A 214 5.64 4.68 4.41
C LYS A 214 5.31 3.20 4.66
N ASN A 215 6.30 2.31 4.64
CA ASN A 215 6.08 0.88 4.82
C ASN A 215 5.43 0.59 6.19
N LEU A 216 5.89 1.28 7.25
CA LEU A 216 5.32 1.11 8.58
C LEU A 216 3.88 1.61 8.65
N LEU A 217 3.57 2.79 8.10
CA LEU A 217 2.20 3.34 8.11
C LEU A 217 1.24 2.47 7.29
N VAL A 218 1.67 1.94 6.13
CA VAL A 218 0.87 0.96 5.36
C VAL A 218 0.65 -0.31 6.16
N ALA A 219 1.70 -0.86 6.80
CA ALA A 219 1.56 -2.07 7.63
C ALA A 219 0.57 -1.86 8.78
N VAL A 220 0.62 -0.69 9.44
CA VAL A 220 -0.31 -0.30 10.50
C VAL A 220 -1.74 -0.24 9.96
N VAL A 221 -1.99 0.50 8.87
CA VAL A 221 -3.33 0.63 8.28
C VAL A 221 -3.88 -0.73 7.86
N ASN A 222 -3.10 -1.57 7.19
CA ASN A 222 -3.55 -2.88 6.74
C ASN A 222 -3.84 -3.81 7.91
N LEU A 223 -3.00 -3.80 8.96
CA LEU A 223 -3.25 -4.61 10.16
C LEU A 223 -4.53 -4.16 10.86
N THR A 224 -4.72 -2.85 11.01
CA THR A 224 -5.94 -2.28 11.58
C THR A 224 -7.17 -2.66 10.77
N ALA A 225 -7.10 -2.50 9.44
CA ALA A 225 -8.19 -2.88 8.56
C ALA A 225 -8.52 -4.37 8.67
N ALA A 226 -7.50 -5.25 8.65
CA ALA A 226 -7.71 -6.68 8.81
C ALA A 226 -8.34 -7.06 10.16
N ILE A 227 -7.92 -6.43 11.26
CA ILE A 227 -8.57 -6.63 12.56
C ILE A 227 -10.03 -6.20 12.48
N SER A 228 -10.33 -5.03 11.92
CA SER A 228 -11.72 -4.57 11.71
C SER A 228 -12.52 -5.54 10.84
N TYR A 229 -11.95 -6.05 9.75
CA TYR A 229 -12.60 -7.01 8.87
C TYR A 229 -12.92 -8.31 9.61
N VAL A 230 -11.95 -8.90 10.31
CA VAL A 230 -12.16 -10.12 11.08
C VAL A 230 -13.22 -9.93 12.15
N ILE A 231 -13.19 -8.80 12.87
CA ILE A 231 -14.20 -8.51 13.90
C ILE A 231 -15.59 -8.46 13.28
N VAL A 232 -15.80 -7.69 12.21
CA VAL A 232 -17.14 -7.55 11.62
C VAL A 232 -17.60 -8.84 10.93
N ASP A 233 -16.71 -9.50 10.19
CA ASP A 233 -17.02 -10.73 9.44
C ASP A 233 -17.32 -11.93 10.36
N PHE A 234 -16.68 -12.02 11.53
CA PHE A 234 -16.90 -13.14 12.47
C PHE A 234 -17.87 -12.84 13.62
N LEU A 235 -17.95 -11.59 14.11
CA LEU A 235 -18.77 -11.26 15.28
C LEU A 235 -20.12 -10.62 14.92
N ILE A 236 -20.24 -10.01 13.73
CA ILE A 236 -21.43 -9.23 13.35
C ILE A 236 -22.19 -9.85 12.19
N ARG A 237 -21.49 -10.32 11.15
CA ARG A 237 -22.13 -10.93 9.97
C ARG A 237 -22.56 -12.37 10.24
N ASP A 238 -23.64 -12.77 9.58
CA ASP A 238 -24.07 -14.16 9.54
C ASP A 238 -23.00 -15.03 8.84
N PRO A 239 -22.80 -16.29 9.26
CA PRO A 239 -21.76 -17.15 8.71
C PRO A 239 -21.81 -17.33 7.18
N ASP A 240 -23.01 -17.26 6.60
CA ASP A 240 -23.24 -17.42 5.16
C ASP A 240 -22.89 -16.16 4.34
N ASP A 241 -22.80 -14.99 4.98
CA ASP A 241 -22.51 -13.68 4.35
C ASP A 241 -21.05 -13.24 4.53
N ARG A 242 -20.17 -14.17 4.91
CA ARG A 242 -18.75 -13.89 5.12
C ARG A 242 -18.04 -13.56 3.82
N VAL A 243 -17.26 -12.48 3.84
CA VAL A 243 -16.52 -11.98 2.67
C VAL A 243 -15.04 -12.33 2.69
N ILE A 244 -14.52 -12.80 3.82
CA ILE A 244 -13.09 -13.16 3.94
C ILE A 244 -12.84 -14.51 3.29
N LEU A 245 -12.11 -14.50 2.18
CA LEU A 245 -11.68 -15.72 1.48
C LEU A 245 -10.33 -16.20 2.04
N TRP A 246 -10.36 -16.94 3.15
CA TRP A 246 -9.15 -17.38 3.85
C TRP A 246 -8.12 -18.11 2.98
N GLY A 247 -8.57 -18.91 2.00
CA GLY A 247 -7.68 -19.56 1.03
C GLY A 247 -6.91 -18.55 0.15
N VAL A 248 -7.59 -17.49 -0.30
CA VAL A 248 -6.98 -16.39 -1.06
C VAL A 248 -6.03 -15.60 -0.16
N VAL A 249 -6.43 -15.29 1.08
CA VAL A 249 -5.59 -14.61 2.07
C VAL A 249 -4.27 -15.37 2.26
N LEU A 250 -4.35 -16.68 2.46
CA LEU A 250 -3.17 -17.53 2.68
C LEU A 250 -2.25 -17.57 1.45
N ILE A 251 -2.79 -17.77 0.25
CA ILE A 251 -1.99 -17.76 -0.98
C ILE A 251 -1.29 -16.40 -1.15
N ILE A 252 -2.02 -15.30 -1.01
CA ILE A 252 -1.46 -13.97 -1.17
C ILE A 252 -0.40 -13.70 -0.09
N ALA A 253 -0.60 -14.17 1.14
CA ALA A 253 0.40 -14.05 2.21
C ALA A 253 1.68 -14.80 1.88
N ILE A 254 1.58 -16.05 1.43
CA ILE A 254 2.74 -16.86 1.00
C ILE A 254 3.44 -16.19 -0.19
N GLY A 255 2.67 -15.90 -1.25
CA GLY A 255 3.18 -15.29 -2.47
C GLY A 255 3.85 -13.94 -2.19
N SER A 256 3.19 -13.03 -1.47
CA SER A 256 3.72 -11.70 -1.18
C SER A 256 4.93 -11.72 -0.27
N THR A 257 5.03 -12.68 0.65
CA THR A 257 6.23 -12.86 1.46
C THR A 257 7.40 -13.31 0.59
N LEU A 258 7.22 -14.35 -0.22
CA LEU A 258 8.25 -14.83 -1.16
C LEU A 258 8.65 -13.73 -2.15
N GLY A 259 7.67 -13.04 -2.71
CA GLY A 259 7.85 -11.89 -3.59
C GLY A 259 8.62 -10.76 -2.93
N GLY A 260 8.31 -10.44 -1.68
CA GLY A 260 9.01 -9.41 -0.91
C GLY A 260 10.49 -9.75 -0.69
N LEU A 261 10.79 -11.01 -0.37
CA LEU A 261 12.16 -11.53 -0.21
C LEU A 261 12.93 -11.51 -1.54
N ILE A 262 12.33 -12.02 -2.62
CA ILE A 262 12.90 -11.99 -3.97
C ILE A 262 13.10 -10.55 -4.43
N GLY A 263 12.12 -9.67 -4.21
CA GLY A 263 12.16 -8.25 -4.56
C GLY A 263 13.23 -7.48 -3.79
N ALA A 264 13.53 -7.85 -2.56
CA ALA A 264 14.66 -7.27 -1.82
C ALA A 264 16.01 -7.62 -2.46
N TRP A 265 16.12 -8.80 -3.08
CA TRP A 265 17.36 -9.31 -3.68
C TRP A 265 17.52 -8.92 -5.16
N ILE A 266 16.47 -9.11 -5.96
CA ILE A 266 16.44 -8.96 -7.43
C ILE A 266 15.71 -7.68 -7.86
N GLY A 267 14.83 -7.13 -7.03
CA GLY A 267 13.90 -6.07 -7.42
C GLY A 267 14.56 -4.77 -7.91
N ARG A 268 15.82 -4.50 -7.52
CA ARG A 268 16.60 -3.37 -8.06
C ARG A 268 16.97 -3.52 -9.54
N ARG A 269 16.90 -4.74 -10.09
CA ARG A 269 17.19 -5.06 -11.50
C ARG A 269 15.94 -5.10 -12.37
N MET A 270 14.75 -5.02 -11.78
CA MET A 270 13.50 -5.02 -12.56
C MET A 270 13.32 -3.67 -13.26
N SER A 271 13.05 -3.71 -14.57
CA SER A 271 12.77 -2.50 -15.33
C SER A 271 11.53 -1.80 -14.76
N PRO A 272 11.62 -0.52 -14.34
CA PRO A 272 10.48 0.24 -13.86
C PRO A 272 9.36 0.36 -14.91
N VAL A 273 9.68 0.21 -16.20
CA VAL A 273 8.70 0.20 -17.29
C VAL A 273 7.84 -1.07 -17.24
N VAL A 274 8.48 -2.23 -17.05
CA VAL A 274 7.78 -3.53 -16.96
C VAL A 274 6.84 -3.55 -15.77
N LEU A 275 7.32 -3.12 -14.60
CA LEU A 275 6.50 -3.06 -13.38
C LEU A 275 5.22 -2.25 -13.61
N ARG A 276 5.36 -1.05 -14.20
CA ARG A 276 4.22 -0.17 -14.48
C ARG A 276 3.31 -0.70 -15.57
N ALA A 277 3.86 -1.28 -16.63
CA ALA A 277 3.07 -1.89 -17.70
C ALA A 277 2.18 -3.01 -17.15
N VAL A 278 2.74 -3.92 -16.34
CA VAL A 278 1.95 -4.99 -15.69
C VAL A 278 0.84 -4.41 -14.82
N ILE A 279 1.16 -3.46 -13.94
CA ILE A 279 0.18 -2.82 -13.06
C ILE A 279 -0.95 -2.15 -13.85
N VAL A 280 -0.60 -1.38 -14.88
CA VAL A 280 -1.57 -0.65 -15.70
C VAL A 280 -2.45 -1.62 -16.48
N THR A 281 -1.88 -2.64 -17.12
CA THR A 281 -2.64 -3.64 -17.86
C THR A 281 -3.63 -4.36 -16.94
N LEU A 282 -3.18 -4.85 -15.78
CA LEU A 282 -4.06 -5.54 -14.83
C LEU A 282 -5.16 -4.61 -14.32
N GLY A 283 -4.82 -3.37 -13.94
CA GLY A 283 -5.81 -2.39 -13.50
C GLY A 283 -6.84 -2.04 -14.57
N LEU A 284 -6.43 -1.94 -15.85
CA LEU A 284 -7.35 -1.72 -16.97
C LEU A 284 -8.27 -2.91 -17.20
N VAL A 285 -7.77 -4.14 -17.07
CA VAL A 285 -8.59 -5.36 -17.16
C VAL A 285 -9.65 -5.35 -16.05
N ALA A 286 -9.25 -5.12 -14.80
CA ALA A 286 -10.22 -5.05 -13.70
C ALA A 286 -11.21 -3.90 -13.86
N LEU A 287 -10.75 -2.73 -14.32
CA LEU A 287 -11.63 -1.61 -14.63
C LEU A 287 -12.68 -2.02 -15.68
N ALA A 288 -12.26 -2.67 -16.77
CA ALA A 288 -13.17 -3.16 -17.80
C ALA A 288 -14.19 -4.17 -17.23
N VAL A 289 -13.74 -5.14 -16.42
CA VAL A 289 -14.62 -6.12 -15.77
C VAL A 289 -15.62 -5.44 -14.84
N MET A 290 -15.20 -4.48 -14.02
CA MET A 290 -16.11 -3.78 -13.10
C MET A 290 -17.11 -2.88 -13.84
N LEU A 291 -16.68 -2.18 -14.88
CA LEU A 291 -17.59 -1.39 -15.72
C LEU A 291 -18.59 -2.29 -16.44
N ASN A 292 -18.15 -3.46 -16.92
CA ASN A 292 -19.04 -4.44 -17.51
C ASN A 292 -20.13 -4.88 -16.53
N ASN A 293 -19.73 -5.24 -15.31
CA ASN A 293 -20.66 -5.68 -14.26
C ASN A 293 -21.64 -4.57 -13.81
N LEU A 294 -21.23 -3.29 -13.89
CA LEU A 294 -22.07 -2.16 -13.52
C LEU A 294 -23.10 -1.77 -14.59
N PHE A 295 -22.71 -1.84 -15.86
CA PHE A 295 -23.51 -1.32 -16.97
C PHE A 295 -24.10 -2.42 -17.86
N GLY A 296 -23.75 -3.69 -17.65
CA GLY A 296 -24.33 -4.86 -18.34
C GLY A 296 -23.95 -4.95 -19.82
N TRP A 297 -22.70 -4.67 -20.19
CA TRP A 297 -22.24 -4.76 -21.58
C TRP A 297 -21.84 -6.20 -21.95
N VAL A 298 -22.75 -7.16 -21.77
CA VAL A 298 -22.85 -8.55 -22.32
C VAL A 298 -23.76 -9.36 -21.42
#